data_AF-A0AAN6PY30-F1
#
_entry.id   AF-A0AAN6PY30-F1
#
_cell.length_a   1.000
_cell.length_b   1.000
_cell.length_c   1.000
_cell.angle_alpha   90.00
_cell.angle_beta   90.00
_cell.angle_gamma   90.00
#
_symmetry.space_group_name_H-M   'P 1'
#
loop_
_entity.id
_entity.type
_entity.pdbx_description
1 polymer ?
#
loop_
_entity_poly.entity_id
_entity_poly.type
_entity_poly.pdbx_seq_one_letter_code
_entity_poly.pdbx_strand_id
1 'polypeptide(L)'
;MPACRPPQPLTEDRHHNAHFVRRFTQREAEKRIARRPAAYTAEQRAALRKQLEDTKFLTPDYADKTKINIAGLLRKWKRYCEFAKLPGTWREVMQKANRAMAMDSLEYLCQTCRIGSWASSWEYFLQYKQLYASATGRYMDRNDSKEVKKWHDAILVPRYGLQAPCTRGKDVANADTLLVLQTFIIKYDTGIFFRERHRIQLLGCYLGLAFTGARPAEFVDGGRKSGKDGCLEELFPRHAIGSVPSDEDKAPDEHSRLLEEMMSQEYESRGRPKALCYEDIQLMVVRHPETGEDVLVMAIRLAHHKGADNKPKPRLIFCFISVIVSLAVHDGAFAASKFTSVREVFQHKNRGPVKCTPFRWKEEWLKRPVFRRLDDSIAEKDSDESSSESESDGSNTSKYQPVTVPGVYCN
;
A
#
# COMPACT_ATOMS: atom_id res chain seq x y z
N MET A 1 -40.88 -8.59 -32.55
CA MET A 1 -39.40 -8.66 -32.57
C MET A 1 -38.95 -9.32 -31.28
N PRO A 2 -38.58 -10.61 -31.27
CA PRO A 2 -38.16 -11.26 -30.03
C PRO A 2 -36.73 -10.81 -29.67
N ALA A 3 -36.52 -10.48 -28.40
CA ALA A 3 -35.25 -10.04 -27.85
C ALA A 3 -34.20 -11.16 -27.96
N CYS A 4 -33.05 -10.87 -28.58
CA CYS A 4 -31.90 -11.76 -28.58
C CYS A 4 -31.45 -12.04 -27.15
N ARG A 5 -31.57 -13.30 -26.70
CA ARG A 5 -30.85 -13.77 -25.51
C ARG A 5 -29.35 -13.62 -25.73
N PRO A 6 -28.57 -13.16 -24.74
CA PRO A 6 -27.12 -13.29 -24.80
C PRO A 6 -26.76 -14.78 -24.88
N PRO A 7 -25.78 -15.18 -25.71
CA PRO A 7 -25.38 -16.57 -25.82
C PRO A 7 -24.92 -17.07 -24.44
N GLN A 8 -25.44 -18.23 -24.04
CA GLN A 8 -24.93 -18.93 -22.86
C GLN A 8 -23.47 -19.32 -23.14
N PRO A 9 -22.54 -19.13 -22.19
CA PRO A 9 -21.17 -19.58 -22.37
C PRO A 9 -21.17 -21.11 -22.54
N LEU A 10 -20.66 -21.59 -23.67
CA LEU A 10 -20.45 -23.02 -23.89
C LEU A 10 -19.49 -23.54 -22.80
N THR A 11 -19.85 -24.67 -22.21
CA THR A 11 -19.17 -25.30 -21.06
C THR A 11 -17.68 -25.59 -21.27
N GLU A 12 -17.19 -25.58 -22.51
CA GLU A 12 -15.79 -25.82 -22.87
C GLU A 12 -14.87 -24.61 -22.66
N ASP A 13 -15.42 -23.41 -22.45
CA ASP A 13 -14.64 -22.16 -22.50
C ASP A 13 -13.89 -21.83 -21.18
N ARG A 14 -14.08 -22.66 -20.14
CA ARG A 14 -13.40 -22.50 -18.83
C ARG A 14 -11.92 -22.90 -18.83
N HIS A 15 -11.42 -23.55 -19.88
CA HIS A 15 -10.10 -24.20 -19.85
C HIS A 15 -8.93 -23.38 -20.42
N HIS A 16 -9.18 -22.33 -21.21
CA HIS A 16 -8.10 -21.60 -21.90
C HIS A 16 -7.18 -20.79 -20.96
N ASN A 17 -7.70 -20.32 -19.82
CA ASN A 17 -6.91 -19.63 -18.79
C ASN A 17 -6.37 -20.56 -17.70
N ALA A 18 -6.80 -21.83 -17.67
CA ALA A 18 -6.46 -22.77 -16.59
C ALA A 18 -4.98 -23.14 -16.59
N HIS A 19 -4.39 -23.33 -17.79
CA HIS A 19 -2.97 -23.63 -17.93
C HIS A 19 -2.08 -22.48 -17.44
N PHE A 20 -2.52 -21.23 -17.66
CA PHE A 20 -1.85 -20.03 -17.18
C PHE A 20 -1.88 -19.93 -15.64
N VAL A 21 -3.07 -20.00 -15.04
CA VAL A 21 -3.22 -19.97 -13.58
C VAL A 21 -2.39 -21.09 -12.96
N ARG A 22 -2.41 -22.30 -13.54
CA ARG A 22 -1.62 -23.44 -13.06
C ARG A 22 -0.11 -23.19 -13.09
N ARG A 23 0.44 -22.69 -14.21
CA ARG A 23 1.88 -22.39 -14.32
C ARG A 23 2.32 -21.29 -13.36
N PHE A 24 1.47 -20.28 -13.18
CA PHE A 24 1.72 -19.19 -12.24
C PHE A 24 1.70 -19.69 -10.78
N THR A 25 0.65 -20.44 -10.41
CA THR A 25 0.52 -21.05 -9.07
C THR A 25 1.67 -22.01 -8.78
N GLN A 26 2.12 -22.79 -9.77
CA GLN A 26 3.24 -23.71 -9.62
C GLN A 26 4.56 -22.98 -9.31
N ARG A 27 4.89 -21.92 -10.05
CA ARG A 27 6.10 -21.11 -9.77
C ARG A 27 6.07 -20.47 -8.37
N GLU A 28 4.91 -19.99 -7.93
CA GLU A 28 4.76 -19.45 -6.58
C GLU A 28 4.88 -20.56 -5.52
N ALA A 29 4.35 -21.75 -5.79
CA ALA A 29 4.50 -22.91 -4.90
C ALA A 29 5.97 -23.34 -4.79
N GLU A 30 6.69 -23.43 -5.90
CA GLU A 30 8.13 -23.75 -5.95
C GLU A 30 8.95 -22.73 -5.16
N LYS A 31 8.69 -21.42 -5.34
CA LYS A 31 9.34 -20.36 -4.55
C LYS A 31 9.04 -20.47 -3.05
N ARG A 32 7.80 -20.82 -2.67
CA ARG A 32 7.43 -21.03 -1.26
C ARG A 32 8.13 -22.25 -0.67
N ILE A 33 8.26 -23.33 -1.43
CA ILE A 33 8.98 -24.54 -1.01
C ILE A 33 10.46 -24.23 -0.83
N ALA A 34 11.08 -23.53 -1.79
CA ALA A 34 12.49 -23.13 -1.71
C ALA A 34 12.80 -22.20 -0.52
N ARG A 35 11.82 -21.38 -0.11
CA ARG A 35 11.93 -20.49 1.06
C ARG A 35 11.55 -21.15 2.39
N ARG A 36 11.11 -22.41 2.38
CA ARG A 36 10.67 -23.07 3.60
C ARG A 36 11.91 -23.38 4.45
N PRO A 37 11.94 -22.93 5.71
CA PRO A 37 13.05 -23.27 6.61
C PRO A 37 13.13 -24.77 6.84
N ALA A 38 14.34 -25.25 7.15
CA ALA A 38 14.57 -26.65 7.49
C ALA A 38 13.70 -27.08 8.68
N ALA A 39 13.29 -28.35 8.70
CA ALA A 39 12.51 -28.88 9.79
C ALA A 39 13.37 -29.06 11.04
N TYR A 40 12.92 -28.55 12.17
CA TYR A 40 13.56 -28.79 13.46
C TYR A 40 13.52 -30.26 13.87
N THR A 41 14.59 -30.72 14.52
CA THR A 41 14.68 -32.03 15.16
C THR A 41 13.75 -32.11 16.38
N ALA A 42 13.52 -33.31 16.92
CA ALA A 42 12.69 -33.51 18.10
C ALA A 42 13.28 -32.79 19.34
N GLU A 43 14.61 -32.80 19.48
CA GLU A 43 15.33 -32.14 20.57
C GLU A 43 15.23 -30.61 20.49
N GLN A 44 15.44 -30.03 19.29
CA GLN A 44 15.27 -28.60 19.05
C GLN A 44 13.82 -28.15 19.36
N ARG A 45 12.82 -28.96 19.02
CA ARG A 45 11.42 -28.69 19.37
C ARG A 45 11.15 -28.75 20.88
N ALA A 46 11.81 -29.67 21.60
CA ALA A 46 11.66 -29.77 23.05
C ALA A 46 12.29 -28.56 23.76
N ALA A 47 13.47 -28.13 23.31
CA ALA A 47 14.13 -26.91 23.80
C ALA A 47 13.29 -25.66 23.52
N LEU A 48 12.81 -25.48 22.28
CA LEU A 48 11.97 -24.35 21.89
C LEU A 48 10.70 -24.25 22.74
N ARG A 49 10.07 -25.39 23.09
CA ARG A 49 8.89 -25.38 23.97
C ARG A 49 9.22 -24.82 25.36
N LYS A 50 10.32 -25.23 25.97
CA LYS A 50 10.73 -24.71 27.28
C LYS A 50 10.97 -23.20 27.24
N GLN A 51 11.64 -22.70 26.21
CA GLN A 51 11.89 -21.26 26.06
C GLN A 51 10.61 -20.45 25.83
N LEU A 52 9.64 -21.01 25.10
CA LEU A 52 8.33 -20.37 24.90
C LEU A 52 7.48 -20.37 26.18
N GLU A 53 7.67 -21.33 27.10
CA GLU A 53 7.03 -21.31 28.43
C GLU A 53 7.51 -20.11 29.27
N ASP A 54 8.79 -19.76 29.17
CA ASP A 54 9.37 -18.61 29.88
C ASP A 54 8.96 -17.26 29.24
N THR A 55 8.59 -17.27 27.96
CA THR A 55 8.19 -16.07 27.22
C THR A 55 6.73 -15.70 27.50
N LYS A 56 6.50 -14.88 28.54
CA LYS A 56 5.14 -14.48 28.96
C LYS A 56 4.40 -13.59 27.94
N PHE A 57 5.13 -12.85 27.11
CA PHE A 57 4.53 -11.97 26.11
C PHE A 57 5.42 -11.84 24.87
N LEU A 58 4.89 -12.26 23.73
CA LEU A 58 5.50 -12.04 22.43
C LEU A 58 5.06 -10.67 21.92
N THR A 59 6.03 -9.78 21.73
CA THR A 59 5.80 -8.47 21.11
C THR A 59 5.33 -8.66 19.68
N PRO A 60 4.18 -8.07 19.29
CA PRO A 60 3.74 -8.16 17.90
C PRO A 60 4.74 -7.45 16.97
N ASP A 61 5.15 -8.13 15.89
CA ASP A 61 5.82 -7.44 14.79
C ASP A 61 4.80 -6.61 13.99
N TYR A 62 4.67 -5.35 14.39
CA TYR A 62 3.77 -4.41 13.74
C TYR A 62 4.31 -4.04 12.35
N ALA A 63 3.41 -4.04 11.35
CA ALA A 63 3.70 -3.43 10.06
C ALA A 63 4.12 -1.95 10.22
N ASP A 64 4.98 -1.43 9.35
CA ASP A 64 5.53 -0.06 9.42
C ASP A 64 4.45 1.00 9.64
N LYS A 65 3.32 0.89 8.93
CA LYS A 65 2.21 1.83 9.05
C LYS A 65 1.57 1.79 10.44
N THR A 66 1.50 0.62 11.05
CA THR A 66 1.03 0.43 12.42
C THR A 66 2.03 1.03 13.40
N LYS A 67 3.34 0.78 13.23
CA LYS A 67 4.41 1.42 14.04
C LYS A 67 4.29 2.96 14.01
N ILE A 68 4.09 3.54 12.82
CA ILE A 68 3.86 4.99 12.65
C ILE A 68 2.58 5.47 13.35
N ASN A 69 1.48 4.71 13.29
CA ASN A 69 0.24 5.06 13.98
C ASN A 69 0.42 5.06 15.50
N ILE A 70 1.09 4.04 16.05
CA ILE A 70 1.38 3.93 17.48
C ILE A 70 2.28 5.09 17.92
N ALA A 71 3.31 5.44 17.15
CA ALA A 71 4.16 6.61 17.42
C ALA A 71 3.36 7.93 17.39
N GLY A 72 2.45 8.07 16.42
CA GLY A 72 1.53 9.21 16.35
C GLY A 72 0.59 9.31 17.56
N LEU A 73 0.19 8.17 18.13
CA LEU A 73 -0.57 8.14 19.38
C LEU A 73 0.31 8.45 20.60
N LEU A 74 1.54 7.94 20.66
CA LEU A 74 2.48 8.25 21.73
C LEU A 74 2.66 9.77 21.89
N ARG A 75 2.80 10.50 20.78
CA ARG A 75 2.88 11.96 20.82
C ARG A 75 1.66 12.60 21.50
N LYS A 76 0.46 12.06 21.26
CA LYS A 76 -0.78 12.56 21.87
C LYS A 76 -0.89 12.15 23.33
N TRP A 77 -0.43 10.94 23.67
CA TRP A 77 -0.35 10.46 25.03
C TRP A 77 0.57 11.33 25.89
N LYS A 78 1.76 11.70 25.38
CA LYS A 78 2.67 12.64 26.05
C LYS A 78 1.99 13.97 26.38
N ARG A 79 1.28 14.57 25.39
CA ARG A 79 0.50 15.80 25.58
C ARG A 79 -0.60 15.66 26.62
N TYR A 80 -1.28 14.51 26.63
CA TYR A 80 -2.27 14.20 27.67
C TYR A 80 -1.64 14.11 29.05
N CYS A 81 -0.51 13.41 29.22
CA CYS A 81 0.20 13.33 30.49
C CYS A 81 0.61 14.71 31.00
N GLU A 82 1.12 15.58 30.13
CA GLU A 82 1.46 16.97 30.44
C GLU A 82 0.23 17.77 30.87
N PHE A 83 -0.86 17.70 30.10
CA PHE A 83 -2.11 18.40 30.38
C PHE A 83 -2.73 17.97 31.72
N ALA A 84 -2.79 16.66 31.97
CA ALA A 84 -3.33 16.07 33.19
C ALA A 84 -2.34 16.13 34.36
N LYS A 85 -1.14 16.70 34.17
CA LYS A 85 -0.08 16.83 35.17
C LYS A 85 0.25 15.50 35.86
N LEU A 86 0.28 14.41 35.10
CA LEU A 86 0.52 13.08 35.63
C LEU A 86 2.01 12.93 36.01
N PRO A 87 2.31 12.43 37.22
CA PRO A 87 3.69 12.30 37.68
C PRO A 87 4.41 11.14 37.00
N GLY A 88 5.67 11.36 36.64
CA GLY A 88 6.55 10.36 36.05
C GLY A 88 6.67 10.44 34.52
N THR A 89 7.45 9.53 33.95
CA THR A 89 7.60 9.45 32.49
C THR A 89 6.32 8.92 31.83
N TRP A 90 6.11 9.25 30.55
CA TRP A 90 4.92 8.76 29.81
C TRP A 90 4.76 7.23 29.87
N ARG A 91 5.89 6.50 29.96
CA ARG A 91 5.94 5.03 30.02
C ARG A 91 5.50 4.53 31.39
N GLU A 92 5.99 5.13 32.48
CA GLU A 92 5.54 4.82 33.84
C GLU A 92 4.05 5.06 34.01
N VAL A 93 3.54 6.18 33.48
CA VAL A 93 2.11 6.49 33.50
C VAL A 93 1.33 5.43 32.72
N MET A 94 1.82 5.02 31.53
CA MET A 94 1.18 3.97 30.73
C MET A 94 1.18 2.60 31.42
N GLN A 95 2.24 2.26 32.15
CA GLN A 95 2.33 1.00 32.91
C GLN A 95 1.29 0.91 34.04
N LYS A 96 0.99 2.05 34.66
CA LYS A 96 -0.03 2.18 35.71
C LYS A 96 -1.42 2.49 35.17
N ALA A 97 -1.56 2.71 33.86
CA ALA A 97 -2.82 3.11 33.26
C ALA A 97 -3.87 2.00 33.40
N ASN A 98 -5.06 2.40 33.83
CA ASN A 98 -6.22 1.54 33.99
C ASN A 98 -7.33 1.97 33.02
N ARG A 99 -8.48 1.29 33.10
CA ARG A 99 -9.67 1.62 32.33
C ARG A 99 -10.06 3.11 32.40
N ALA A 100 -10.07 3.70 33.59
CA ALA A 100 -10.48 5.08 33.78
C ALA A 100 -9.55 6.05 33.05
N MET A 101 -8.24 5.84 33.13
CA MET A 101 -7.26 6.64 32.41
C MET A 101 -7.35 6.47 30.87
N ALA A 102 -7.70 5.27 30.41
CA ALA A 102 -7.97 5.05 28.98
C ALA A 102 -9.21 5.82 28.51
N MET A 103 -10.29 5.85 29.30
CA MET A 103 -11.49 6.65 29.02
C MET A 103 -11.18 8.15 29.02
N ASP A 104 -10.53 8.65 30.08
CA ASP A 104 -10.20 10.07 30.23
C ASP A 104 -9.29 10.58 29.11
N SER A 105 -8.23 9.83 28.78
CA SER A 105 -7.36 10.17 27.66
C SER A 105 -8.10 10.18 26.32
N LEU A 106 -9.03 9.25 26.08
CA LEU A 106 -9.82 9.23 24.85
C LEU A 106 -10.79 10.43 24.76
N GLU A 107 -11.35 10.84 25.89
CA GLU A 107 -12.15 12.06 25.99
C GLU A 107 -11.30 13.30 25.70
N TYR A 108 -10.12 13.42 26.29
CA TYR A 108 -9.16 14.49 26.01
C TYR A 108 -8.80 14.57 24.51
N LEU A 109 -8.64 13.42 23.84
CA LEU A 109 -8.42 13.40 22.39
C LEU A 109 -9.60 13.95 21.60
N CYS A 110 -10.84 13.70 22.03
CA CYS A 110 -12.03 14.26 21.38
C CYS A 110 -12.15 15.78 21.58
N GLN A 111 -11.65 16.31 22.70
CA GLN A 111 -11.63 17.75 22.95
C GLN A 111 -10.55 18.48 22.15
N THR A 112 -9.37 17.87 22.03
CA THR A 112 -8.17 18.54 21.49
C THR A 112 -7.93 18.24 20.01
N CYS A 113 -8.40 17.11 19.50
CA CYS A 113 -8.28 16.74 18.09
C CYS A 113 -9.61 17.00 17.35
N ARG A 114 -9.52 17.34 16.06
CA ARG A 114 -10.69 17.44 15.18
C ARG A 114 -11.19 16.04 14.83
N ILE A 115 -12.04 15.45 15.69
CA ILE A 115 -12.65 14.13 15.49
C ILE A 115 -14.13 14.32 15.16
N GLY A 116 -14.55 13.89 13.97
CA GLY A 116 -15.96 13.97 13.53
C GLY A 116 -16.69 12.63 13.46
N SER A 117 -16.00 11.50 13.62
CA SER A 117 -16.60 10.17 13.49
C SER A 117 -16.23 9.24 14.64
N TRP A 118 -17.16 8.39 15.05
CA TRP A 118 -16.92 7.43 16.14
C TRP A 118 -15.92 6.33 15.74
N ALA A 119 -15.77 6.06 14.44
CA ALA A 119 -14.72 5.17 13.95
C ALA A 119 -13.32 5.75 14.21
N SER A 120 -13.14 7.07 14.06
CA SER A 120 -11.85 7.71 14.31
C SER A 120 -11.47 7.74 15.79
N SER A 121 -12.42 8.02 16.69
CA SER A 121 -12.18 7.93 18.13
C SER A 121 -11.89 6.49 18.55
N TRP A 122 -12.65 5.52 18.03
CA TRP A 122 -12.41 4.11 18.33
C TRP A 122 -11.05 3.62 17.83
N GLU A 123 -10.62 4.08 16.67
CA GLU A 123 -9.29 3.77 16.13
C GLU A 123 -8.16 4.31 17.04
N TYR A 124 -8.34 5.47 17.68
CA TYR A 124 -7.38 5.93 18.70
C TYR A 124 -7.34 5.02 19.92
N PHE A 125 -8.46 4.46 20.34
CA PHE A 125 -8.46 3.48 21.41
C PHE A 125 -7.78 2.16 20.99
N LEU A 126 -7.94 1.72 19.75
CA LEU A 126 -7.22 0.55 19.23
C LEU A 126 -5.70 0.79 19.22
N GLN A 127 -5.27 1.98 18.79
CA GLN A 127 -3.88 2.41 18.85
C GLN A 127 -3.40 2.51 20.31
N TYR A 128 -4.27 2.93 21.24
CA TYR A 128 -3.95 3.02 22.67
C TYR A 128 -3.65 1.65 23.23
N LYS A 129 -4.44 0.63 22.88
CA LYS A 129 -4.16 -0.75 23.26
C LYS A 129 -2.83 -1.27 22.71
N GLN A 130 -2.47 -0.88 21.50
CA GLN A 130 -1.18 -1.24 20.90
C GLN A 130 -0.02 -0.55 21.62
N LEU A 131 -0.16 0.75 21.92
CA LEU A 131 0.82 1.50 22.71
C LEU A 131 0.97 0.91 24.12
N TYR A 132 -0.14 0.58 24.77
CA TYR A 132 -0.16 -0.09 26.07
C TYR A 132 0.60 -1.41 26.01
N ALA A 133 0.32 -2.25 25.01
CA ALA A 133 1.02 -3.52 24.83
C ALA A 133 2.53 -3.34 24.60
N SER A 134 2.93 -2.38 23.77
CA SER A 134 4.34 -2.02 23.54
C SER A 134 5.04 -1.44 24.77
N ALA A 135 4.33 -0.71 25.62
CA ALA A 135 4.90 -0.07 26.80
C ALA A 135 4.98 -1.01 28.02
N THR A 136 4.03 -1.93 28.14
CA THR A 136 3.84 -2.76 29.34
C THR A 136 4.22 -4.23 29.15
N GLY A 137 4.40 -4.69 27.91
CA GLY A 137 4.61 -6.11 27.62
C GLY A 137 3.41 -6.99 28.01
N ARG A 138 2.20 -6.44 28.00
CA ARG A 138 0.95 -7.18 28.26
C ARG A 138 -0.23 -6.54 27.54
N TYR A 139 -1.24 -7.33 27.21
CA TYR A 139 -2.49 -6.79 26.70
C TYR A 139 -3.31 -6.14 27.82
N MET A 140 -4.01 -5.05 27.48
CA MET A 140 -5.04 -4.49 28.36
C MET A 140 -6.11 -5.55 28.63
N ASP A 141 -6.62 -5.58 29.85
CA ASP A 141 -7.67 -6.52 30.25
C ASP A 141 -8.88 -6.48 29.27
N ARG A 142 -9.42 -7.67 29.01
CA ARG A 142 -10.48 -7.85 28.01
C ARG A 142 -11.80 -7.27 28.52
N ASN A 143 -12.09 -7.35 29.81
CA ASN A 143 -13.30 -6.77 30.38
C ASN A 143 -13.18 -5.26 30.43
N ASP A 144 -12.02 -4.71 30.83
CA ASP A 144 -11.78 -3.27 30.76
C ASP A 144 -11.93 -2.75 29.33
N SER A 145 -11.37 -3.44 28.33
CA SER A 145 -11.56 -3.08 26.92
C SER A 145 -13.04 -3.03 26.50
N LYS A 146 -13.86 -3.96 27.00
CA LYS A 146 -15.31 -3.99 26.70
C LYS A 146 -16.05 -2.85 27.41
N GLU A 147 -15.68 -2.53 28.64
CA GLU A 147 -16.26 -1.41 29.38
C GLU A 147 -15.89 -0.06 28.74
N VAL A 148 -14.67 0.11 28.25
CA VAL A 148 -14.31 1.30 27.43
C VAL A 148 -15.18 1.37 26.18
N LYS A 149 -15.46 0.25 25.51
CA LYS A 149 -16.36 0.22 24.35
C LYS A 149 -17.78 0.66 24.70
N LYS A 150 -18.35 0.13 25.78
CA LYS A 150 -19.68 0.51 26.24
C LYS A 150 -19.77 1.99 26.57
N TRP A 151 -18.82 2.52 27.34
CA TRP A 151 -18.73 3.95 27.65
C TRP A 151 -18.54 4.81 26.40
N HIS A 152 -17.67 4.39 25.48
CA HIS A 152 -17.43 5.10 24.22
C HIS A 152 -18.74 5.25 23.44
N ASP A 153 -19.45 4.15 23.23
CA ASP A 153 -20.67 4.15 22.40
C ASP A 153 -21.85 4.86 23.10
N ALA A 154 -21.99 4.70 24.42
CA ALA A 154 -23.12 5.25 25.17
C ALA A 154 -22.93 6.70 25.62
N ILE A 155 -21.68 7.14 25.86
CA ILE A 155 -21.37 8.43 26.47
C ILE A 155 -20.55 9.31 25.53
N LEU A 156 -19.39 8.82 25.08
CA LEU A 156 -18.46 9.66 24.31
C LEU A 156 -19.04 10.05 22.94
N VAL A 157 -19.65 9.09 22.24
CA VAL A 157 -20.23 9.32 20.91
C VAL A 157 -21.37 10.36 20.96
N PRO A 158 -22.40 10.24 21.83
CA PRO A 158 -23.43 11.25 21.93
C PRO A 158 -22.90 12.62 22.39
N ARG A 159 -21.98 12.64 23.36
CA ARG A 159 -21.45 13.88 23.94
C ARG A 159 -20.76 14.78 22.92
N TYR A 160 -20.02 14.19 21.98
CA TYR A 160 -19.30 14.93 20.94
C TYR A 160 -20.00 14.88 19.57
N GLY A 161 -21.23 14.34 19.50
CA GLY A 161 -21.98 14.24 18.24
C GLY A 161 -21.26 13.45 17.14
N LEU A 162 -20.51 12.40 17.51
CA LEU A 162 -19.66 11.68 16.59
C LEU A 162 -20.48 10.88 15.58
N GLN A 163 -20.27 11.14 14.29
CA GLN A 163 -21.09 10.57 13.22
C GLN A 163 -20.69 9.15 12.85
N ALA A 164 -21.67 8.35 12.43
CA ALA A 164 -21.42 7.03 11.86
C ALA A 164 -20.60 7.11 10.57
N PRO A 165 -19.75 6.09 10.28
CA PRO A 165 -18.92 6.12 9.10
C PRO A 165 -19.87 5.97 7.91
N CYS A 166 -19.63 6.76 6.86
CA CYS A 166 -20.45 6.74 5.64
C CYS A 166 -21.93 7.15 5.85
N THR A 167 -22.26 7.97 6.86
CA THR A 167 -23.64 8.48 7.06
C THR A 167 -24.18 9.23 5.84
N ARG A 168 -23.29 9.88 5.06
CA ARG A 168 -23.63 10.58 3.81
C ARG A 168 -23.59 9.69 2.56
N GLY A 169 -23.51 8.37 2.74
CA GLY A 169 -23.08 7.46 1.69
C GLY A 169 -21.57 7.55 1.44
N LYS A 170 -21.05 6.63 0.64
CA LYS A 170 -19.73 6.82 0.04
C LYS A 170 -19.95 7.49 -1.30
N ASP A 171 -19.24 8.58 -1.56
CA ASP A 171 -19.20 9.18 -2.89
C ASP A 171 -18.48 8.22 -3.83
N VAL A 172 -19.24 7.39 -4.53
CA VAL A 172 -18.74 6.43 -5.50
C VAL A 172 -18.97 6.99 -6.90
N ALA A 173 -17.88 7.25 -7.61
CA ALA A 173 -17.95 7.63 -9.02
C ALA A 173 -18.53 6.47 -9.85
N ASN A 174 -19.54 6.77 -10.68
CA ASN A 174 -20.06 5.82 -11.67
C ASN A 174 -19.18 5.82 -12.94
N ALA A 175 -19.52 4.97 -13.91
CA ALA A 175 -18.78 4.86 -15.16
C ALA A 175 -18.76 6.19 -15.95
N ASP A 176 -19.86 6.94 -15.92
CA ASP A 176 -19.96 8.25 -16.60
C ASP A 176 -19.05 9.29 -15.96
N THR A 177 -18.99 9.33 -14.63
CA THR A 177 -18.09 10.21 -13.88
C THR A 177 -16.63 9.91 -14.22
N LEU A 178 -16.28 8.62 -14.31
CA LEU A 178 -14.95 8.20 -14.70
C LEU A 178 -14.64 8.60 -16.14
N LEU A 179 -15.59 8.48 -17.07
CA LEU A 179 -15.42 8.93 -18.45
C LEU A 179 -15.16 10.43 -18.51
N VAL A 180 -15.99 11.25 -17.86
CA VAL A 180 -15.83 12.70 -17.82
C VAL A 180 -14.46 13.07 -17.27
N LEU A 181 -14.04 12.42 -16.19
CA LEU A 181 -12.74 12.65 -15.57
C LEU A 181 -11.57 12.26 -16.50
N GLN A 182 -11.67 11.14 -17.22
CA GLN A 182 -10.65 10.72 -18.18
C GLN A 182 -10.58 11.65 -19.40
N THR A 183 -11.74 12.08 -19.92
CA THR A 183 -11.81 13.06 -21.02
C THR A 183 -11.24 14.40 -20.58
N PHE A 184 -11.53 14.85 -19.36
CA PHE A 184 -10.97 16.07 -18.82
C PHE A 184 -9.45 16.02 -18.78
N ILE A 185 -8.86 14.98 -18.18
CA ILE A 185 -7.40 14.82 -18.05
C ILE A 185 -6.69 14.89 -19.41
N ILE A 186 -7.25 14.27 -20.44
CA ILE A 186 -6.62 14.18 -21.77
C ILE A 186 -6.90 15.42 -22.64
N LYS A 187 -8.13 15.94 -22.64
CA LYS A 187 -8.58 16.92 -23.63
C LYS A 187 -8.65 18.35 -23.10
N TYR A 188 -9.04 18.53 -21.83
CA TYR A 188 -9.42 19.85 -21.31
C TYR A 188 -8.50 20.37 -20.21
N ASP A 189 -7.75 19.49 -19.55
CA ASP A 189 -6.84 19.87 -18.48
C ASP A 189 -5.64 20.65 -19.05
N THR A 190 -5.64 21.96 -18.87
CA THR A 190 -4.54 22.87 -19.26
C THR A 190 -3.49 23.03 -18.16
N GLY A 191 -3.58 22.24 -17.07
CA GLY A 191 -2.60 22.26 -15.99
C GLY A 191 -1.21 21.91 -16.52
N ILE A 192 -0.20 22.68 -16.07
CA ILE A 192 1.20 22.43 -16.40
C ILE A 192 1.72 21.39 -15.42
N PHE A 193 1.92 20.17 -15.91
CA PHE A 193 2.64 19.15 -15.15
C PHE A 193 4.15 19.37 -15.35
N PHE A 194 4.94 19.14 -14.31
CA PHE A 194 6.42 19.15 -14.41
C PHE A 194 6.92 18.32 -15.60
N ARG A 195 6.25 17.19 -15.87
CA ARG A 195 6.37 16.43 -17.12
C ARG A 195 5.00 15.92 -17.53
N GLU A 196 4.69 16.01 -18.82
CA GLU A 196 3.42 15.52 -19.39
C GLU A 196 3.17 14.02 -19.15
N ARG A 197 4.23 13.25 -18.87
CA ARG A 197 4.13 11.87 -18.38
C ARG A 197 3.20 11.74 -17.17
N HIS A 198 3.18 12.71 -16.24
CA HIS A 198 2.34 12.63 -15.05
C HIS A 198 0.83 12.63 -15.37
N ARG A 199 0.42 13.31 -16.45
CA ARG A 199 -0.96 13.28 -16.95
C ARG A 199 -1.37 11.86 -17.34
N ILE A 200 -0.49 11.17 -18.08
CA ILE A 200 -0.69 9.77 -18.50
C ILE A 200 -0.66 8.81 -17.30
N GLN A 201 0.23 9.05 -16.34
CA GLN A 201 0.27 8.25 -15.11
C GLN A 201 -1.01 8.40 -14.27
N LEU A 202 -1.52 9.63 -14.15
CA LEU A 202 -2.77 9.92 -13.43
C LEU A 202 -3.95 9.21 -14.10
N LEU A 203 -4.05 9.31 -15.44
CA LEU A 203 -5.04 8.56 -16.21
C LEU A 203 -4.94 7.05 -15.98
N GLY A 204 -3.72 6.51 -16.00
CA GLY A 204 -3.45 5.10 -15.74
C GLY A 204 -3.86 4.65 -14.35
N CYS A 205 -3.65 5.48 -13.33
CA CYS A 205 -4.10 5.19 -11.97
C CYS A 205 -5.62 5.07 -11.91
N TYR A 206 -6.37 6.01 -12.50
CA TYR A 206 -7.84 5.95 -12.51
C TYR A 206 -8.37 4.72 -13.26
N LEU A 207 -7.80 4.42 -14.44
CA LEU A 207 -8.16 3.22 -15.19
C LEU A 207 -7.86 1.95 -14.41
N GLY A 208 -6.65 1.85 -13.85
CA GLY A 208 -6.21 0.72 -13.06
C GLY A 208 -7.14 0.47 -11.86
N LEU A 209 -7.48 1.51 -11.10
CA LEU A 209 -8.39 1.42 -9.96
C LEU A 209 -9.80 0.99 -10.39
N ALA A 210 -10.32 1.55 -11.48
CA ALA A 210 -11.65 1.21 -11.99
C ALA A 210 -11.75 -0.23 -12.50
N PHE A 211 -10.72 -0.72 -13.19
CA PHE A 211 -10.69 -2.09 -13.71
C PHE A 211 -10.43 -3.14 -12.65
N THR A 212 -9.81 -2.79 -11.52
CA THR A 212 -9.35 -3.79 -10.55
C THR A 212 -10.04 -3.69 -9.19
N GLY A 213 -10.69 -2.57 -8.89
CA GLY A 213 -11.17 -2.27 -7.54
C GLY A 213 -10.05 -2.22 -6.50
N ALA A 214 -8.79 -2.09 -6.95
CA ALA A 214 -7.65 -2.14 -6.06
C ALA A 214 -7.49 -0.87 -5.24
N ARG A 215 -6.62 -0.93 -4.23
CA ARG A 215 -6.26 0.26 -3.46
C ARG A 215 -5.29 1.12 -4.28
N PRO A 216 -5.29 2.45 -4.10
CA PRO A 216 -4.27 3.33 -4.66
C PRO A 216 -2.84 2.86 -4.34
N ALA A 217 -2.61 2.36 -3.13
CA ALA A 217 -1.33 1.83 -2.68
C ALA A 217 -0.84 0.55 -3.40
N GLU A 218 -1.66 -0.05 -4.28
CA GLU A 218 -1.15 -1.09 -5.21
C GLU A 218 -0.45 -0.50 -6.41
N PHE A 219 -0.88 0.68 -6.87
CA PHE A 219 -0.42 1.29 -8.12
C PHE A 219 0.72 2.27 -7.86
N VAL A 220 0.57 3.11 -6.85
CA VAL A 220 1.54 4.13 -6.44
C VAL A 220 2.06 3.84 -5.05
N ASP A 221 3.27 4.30 -4.74
CA ASP A 221 3.85 4.10 -3.42
C ASP A 221 2.96 4.74 -2.33
N GLY A 222 2.38 3.87 -1.49
CA GLY A 222 1.52 4.25 -0.38
C GLY A 222 2.27 4.42 0.95
N GLY A 223 3.61 4.42 0.93
CA GLY A 223 4.45 4.59 2.11
C GLY A 223 4.09 5.86 2.88
N ARG A 224 3.73 5.71 4.16
CA ARG A 224 3.54 6.86 5.05
C ARG A 224 4.91 7.30 5.53
N LYS A 225 5.24 8.58 5.37
CA LYS A 225 6.46 9.14 5.98
C LYS A 225 6.31 9.12 7.51
N SER A 226 7.37 8.73 8.21
CA SER A 226 7.44 8.88 9.67
C SER A 226 7.46 10.36 10.05
N GLY A 227 7.02 10.66 11.27
CA GLY A 227 7.22 11.98 11.86
C GLY A 227 8.71 12.23 12.15
N LYS A 228 9.12 13.50 12.20
CA LYS A 228 10.50 13.90 12.55
C LYS A 228 10.73 14.02 14.07
N ASP A 229 9.83 13.49 14.88
CA ASP A 229 9.73 13.73 16.32
C ASP A 229 10.36 12.66 17.20
N GLY A 230 11.09 11.70 16.62
CA GLY A 230 11.81 10.64 17.35
C GLY A 230 10.92 9.60 18.04
N CYS A 231 9.60 9.79 18.11
CA CYS A 231 8.68 8.88 18.80
C CYS A 231 8.64 7.48 18.19
N LEU A 232 8.95 7.35 16.90
CA LEU A 232 9.02 6.05 16.23
C LEU A 232 10.27 5.30 16.68
N GLU A 233 11.42 5.98 16.67
CA GLU A 233 12.72 5.46 17.09
C GLU A 233 12.75 5.13 18.58
N GLU A 234 12.05 5.93 19.40
CA GLU A 234 11.90 5.71 20.85
C GLU A 234 11.07 4.46 21.18
N LEU A 235 10.03 4.16 20.38
CA LEU A 235 9.18 2.99 20.60
C LEU A 235 9.72 1.72 19.94
N PHE A 236 10.35 1.87 18.78
CA PHE A 236 10.87 0.79 17.97
C PHE A 236 12.30 1.14 17.57
N PRO A 237 13.27 1.06 18.52
CA PRO A 237 14.66 1.23 18.19
C PRO A 237 15.01 0.21 17.11
N ARG A 238 15.61 0.66 16.01
CA ARG A 238 16.23 -0.29 15.08
C ARG A 238 17.35 -0.94 15.86
N HIS A 239 17.24 -2.23 16.14
CA HIS A 239 18.35 -2.97 16.69
C HIS A 239 19.46 -2.93 15.64
N ALA A 240 20.46 -2.07 15.86
CA ALA A 240 21.75 -2.29 15.25
C ALA A 240 22.17 -3.68 15.73
N ILE A 241 22.53 -4.55 14.79
CA ILE A 241 23.10 -5.86 15.09
C ILE A 241 24.24 -5.63 16.10
N GLY A 242 24.04 -6.10 17.34
CA GLY A 242 24.97 -5.95 18.45
C GLY A 242 24.80 -4.67 19.28
N SER A 243 23.92 -4.69 20.29
CA SER A 243 24.16 -4.08 21.62
C SER A 243 22.90 -4.09 22.48
N VAL A 244 22.74 -5.17 23.25
CA VAL A 244 22.33 -5.00 24.64
C VAL A 244 23.43 -5.66 25.46
N PRO A 245 24.23 -4.92 26.24
CA PRO A 245 24.97 -5.54 27.32
C PRO A 245 23.92 -5.92 28.37
N SER A 246 23.49 -7.17 28.35
CA SER A 246 22.93 -7.75 29.57
C SER A 246 24.12 -7.99 30.48
N ASP A 247 24.16 -7.28 31.60
CA ASP A 247 25.12 -7.52 32.69
C ASP A 247 24.85 -8.90 33.31
N GLU A 248 25.20 -9.96 32.58
CA GLU A 248 25.45 -11.32 33.08
C GLU A 248 26.16 -12.09 31.94
N ASP A 249 27.49 -12.20 32.06
CA ASP A 249 28.38 -12.93 31.14
C ASP A 249 28.05 -14.43 31.10
N LYS A 250 27.03 -14.80 30.34
CA LYS A 250 26.89 -16.14 29.76
C LYS A 250 26.58 -16.00 28.29
N ALA A 251 27.49 -16.49 27.45
CA ALA A 251 27.22 -16.63 26.03
C ALA A 251 25.88 -17.38 25.86
N PRO A 252 24.91 -16.82 25.10
CA PRO A 252 23.62 -17.47 24.95
C PRO A 252 23.83 -18.85 24.35
N ASP A 253 23.19 -19.85 24.96
CA ASP A 253 23.22 -21.22 24.48
C ASP A 253 22.71 -21.28 23.02
N GLU A 254 23.09 -22.32 22.28
CA GLU A 254 22.75 -22.48 20.86
C GLU A 254 21.23 -22.42 20.60
N HIS A 255 20.40 -22.81 21.57
CA HIS A 255 18.95 -22.75 21.46
C HIS A 255 18.40 -21.37 21.76
N SER A 256 19.00 -20.60 22.68
CA SER A 256 18.64 -19.21 22.97
C SER A 256 18.89 -18.34 21.74
N ARG A 257 19.99 -18.58 21.03
CA ARG A 257 20.27 -17.97 19.73
C ARG A 257 19.23 -18.34 18.67
N LEU A 258 18.73 -19.57 18.67
CA LEU A 258 17.70 -20.03 17.71
C LEU A 258 16.37 -19.28 17.89
N LEU A 259 15.92 -19.09 19.14
CA LEU A 259 14.69 -18.33 19.42
C LEU A 259 14.89 -16.84 19.08
N GLU A 260 16.03 -16.27 19.44
CA GLU A 260 16.39 -14.89 19.06
C GLU A 260 16.44 -14.71 17.54
N GLU A 261 17.01 -15.67 16.79
CA GLU A 261 17.03 -15.67 15.34
C GLU A 261 15.61 -15.76 14.75
N MET A 262 14.74 -16.63 15.30
CA MET A 262 13.33 -16.73 14.89
C MET A 262 12.56 -15.43 15.16
N MET A 263 12.81 -14.78 16.30
CA MET A 263 12.19 -13.52 16.67
C MET A 263 12.74 -12.34 15.88
N SER A 264 14.01 -12.41 15.48
CA SER A 264 14.72 -11.40 14.68
C SER A 264 14.59 -11.64 13.18
N GLN A 265 13.92 -12.72 12.76
CA GLN A 265 13.70 -13.03 11.36
C GLN A 265 12.77 -11.98 10.75
N GLU A 266 13.36 -10.88 10.29
CA GLU A 266 12.67 -9.90 9.49
C GLU A 266 12.15 -10.61 8.24
N TYR A 267 10.86 -10.42 7.93
CA TYR A 267 10.37 -10.79 6.62
C TYR A 267 11.21 -10.07 5.59
N GLU A 268 11.92 -10.83 4.75
CA GLU A 268 12.63 -10.26 3.60
C GLU A 268 11.68 -9.32 2.86
N SER A 269 11.92 -8.02 3.02
CA SER A 269 11.27 -7.05 2.18
C SER A 269 11.65 -7.42 0.74
N ARG A 270 10.72 -7.29 -0.21
CA ARG A 270 10.95 -7.71 -1.60
C ARG A 270 12.10 -6.96 -2.31
N GLY A 271 12.84 -6.10 -1.59
CA GLY A 271 13.87 -5.22 -2.13
C GLY A 271 13.31 -4.27 -3.19
N ARG A 272 12.02 -3.93 -3.10
CA ARG A 272 11.32 -3.08 -4.05
C ARG A 272 10.24 -2.23 -3.39
N PRO A 273 9.83 -1.11 -4.02
CA PRO A 273 8.75 -0.25 -3.52
C PRO A 273 7.40 -0.99 -3.43
N LYS A 274 6.54 -0.55 -2.50
CA LYS A 274 5.15 -1.01 -2.37
C LYS A 274 4.27 -0.32 -3.43
N ALA A 275 4.50 -0.67 -4.69
CA ALA A 275 3.83 -0.12 -5.88
C ALA A 275 3.81 -1.16 -7.02
N LEU A 276 3.06 -0.86 -8.09
CA LEU A 276 2.97 -1.72 -9.27
C LEU A 276 4.26 -1.63 -10.08
N CYS A 277 5.03 -2.71 -10.13
CA CYS A 277 6.28 -2.80 -10.89
C CYS A 277 6.08 -3.56 -12.20
N TYR A 278 7.02 -3.42 -13.15
CA TYR A 278 6.96 -4.17 -14.42
C TYR A 278 6.94 -5.69 -14.21
N GLU A 279 7.63 -6.22 -13.19
CA GLU A 279 7.57 -7.66 -12.83
C GLU A 279 6.15 -8.16 -12.49
N ASP A 280 5.26 -7.26 -12.08
CA ASP A 280 3.88 -7.58 -11.71
C ASP A 280 2.94 -7.56 -12.92
N ILE A 281 3.42 -7.11 -14.08
CA ILE A 281 2.65 -7.02 -15.32
C ILE A 281 3.13 -8.09 -16.28
N GLN A 282 2.20 -8.87 -16.81
CA GLN A 282 2.46 -9.75 -17.93
C GLN A 282 1.62 -9.30 -19.11
N LEU A 283 2.28 -8.67 -20.09
CA LEU A 283 1.67 -8.32 -21.37
C LEU A 283 1.92 -9.46 -22.36
N MET A 284 0.92 -9.77 -23.19
CA MET A 284 1.01 -10.82 -24.20
C MET A 284 0.09 -10.56 -25.39
N VAL A 285 0.43 -11.16 -26.53
CA VAL A 285 -0.48 -11.31 -27.66
C VAL A 285 -1.11 -12.69 -27.58
N VAL A 286 -2.44 -12.79 -27.54
CA VAL A 286 -3.19 -14.05 -27.48
C VAL A 286 -4.07 -14.15 -28.71
N ARG A 287 -4.09 -15.32 -29.34
CA ARG A 287 -5.01 -15.60 -30.44
C ARG A 287 -6.40 -15.88 -29.89
N HIS A 288 -7.37 -15.04 -30.23
CA HIS A 288 -8.75 -15.19 -29.80
C HIS A 288 -9.31 -16.52 -30.35
N PRO A 289 -9.93 -17.37 -29.51
CA PRO A 289 -10.37 -18.70 -29.92
C PRO A 289 -11.46 -18.66 -30.99
N GLU A 290 -12.41 -17.72 -30.89
CA GLU A 290 -13.52 -17.62 -31.85
C GLU A 290 -13.16 -16.87 -33.13
N THR A 291 -12.55 -15.67 -33.03
CA THR A 291 -12.26 -14.84 -34.22
C THR A 291 -10.94 -15.21 -34.90
N GLY A 292 -10.05 -15.95 -34.23
CA GLY A 292 -8.70 -16.24 -34.73
C GLY A 292 -7.76 -15.03 -34.77
N GLU A 293 -8.23 -13.85 -34.34
CA GLU A 293 -7.45 -12.62 -34.34
C GLU A 293 -6.47 -12.58 -33.17
N ASP A 294 -5.30 -11.99 -33.41
CA ASP A 294 -4.32 -11.77 -32.37
C ASP A 294 -4.66 -10.49 -31.58
N VAL A 295 -4.97 -10.63 -30.30
CA VAL A 295 -5.37 -9.55 -29.38
C VAL A 295 -4.36 -9.36 -28.25
N LEU A 296 -4.15 -8.10 -27.84
CA LEU A 296 -3.33 -7.81 -26.67
C LEU A 296 -4.10 -8.13 -25.38
N VAL A 297 -3.46 -8.88 -24.50
CA VAL A 297 -3.97 -9.25 -23.18
C VAL A 297 -2.93 -8.89 -22.13
N MET A 298 -3.41 -8.38 -21.00
CA MET A 298 -2.57 -8.00 -19.87
C MET A 298 -3.09 -8.65 -18.59
N ALA A 299 -2.19 -9.35 -17.89
CA ALA A 299 -2.43 -9.85 -16.55
C ALA A 299 -1.62 -9.03 -15.55
N ILE A 300 -2.24 -8.63 -14.44
CA ILE A 300 -1.60 -7.83 -13.39
C ILE A 300 -1.70 -8.54 -12.06
N ARG A 301 -0.57 -8.65 -11.37
CA ARG A 301 -0.47 -9.16 -10.01
C ARG A 301 -0.54 -8.02 -9.01
N LEU A 302 -1.65 -7.90 -8.31
CA LEU A 302 -1.81 -6.95 -7.21
C LEU A 302 -1.42 -7.64 -5.90
N ALA A 303 -0.32 -7.21 -5.29
CA ALA A 303 0.30 -7.92 -4.18
C ALA A 303 -0.36 -7.67 -2.82
N HIS A 304 -1.07 -6.54 -2.65
CA HIS A 304 -1.65 -6.13 -1.37
C HIS A 304 -3.19 -5.98 -1.42
N HIS A 305 -3.80 -6.54 -2.47
CA HIS A 305 -5.24 -6.50 -2.70
C HIS A 305 -6.00 -7.26 -1.60
N LYS A 306 -7.06 -6.68 -1.03
CA LYS A 306 -7.87 -7.32 0.03
C LYS A 306 -9.27 -7.58 -0.50
N GLY A 307 -9.68 -8.84 -0.49
CA GLY A 307 -10.92 -9.31 -1.11
C GLY A 307 -10.77 -9.37 -2.63
N ALA A 308 -11.52 -10.26 -3.28
CA ALA A 308 -11.67 -10.27 -4.73
C ALA A 308 -13.18 -10.13 -5.00
N ASP A 309 -13.59 -9.02 -5.60
CA ASP A 309 -14.96 -8.90 -6.12
C ASP A 309 -14.93 -9.37 -7.58
N ASN A 310 -15.57 -10.51 -7.84
CA ASN A 310 -15.62 -11.13 -9.17
C ASN A 310 -16.75 -10.56 -10.05
N LYS A 311 -17.33 -9.41 -9.66
CA LYS A 311 -18.36 -8.75 -10.47
C LYS A 311 -17.82 -8.35 -11.85
N PRO A 312 -18.70 -8.33 -12.87
CA PRO A 312 -18.36 -7.86 -14.20
C PRO A 312 -17.78 -6.45 -14.13
N LYS A 313 -16.65 -6.25 -14.82
CA LYS A 313 -15.96 -4.96 -14.85
C LYS A 313 -16.63 -4.03 -15.85
N PRO A 314 -16.71 -2.72 -15.56
CA PRO A 314 -17.31 -1.76 -16.49
C PRO A 314 -16.54 -1.74 -17.81
N ARG A 315 -17.27 -1.58 -18.93
CA ARG A 315 -16.68 -1.26 -20.22
C ARG A 315 -16.28 0.22 -20.20
N LEU A 316 -14.98 0.50 -20.25
CA LEU A 316 -14.45 1.85 -20.27
C LEU A 316 -13.99 2.22 -21.68
N ILE A 317 -14.10 3.50 -22.02
CA ILE A 317 -13.74 4.02 -23.35
C ILE A 317 -12.22 4.04 -23.56
N PHE A 318 -11.45 4.31 -22.51
CA PHE A 318 -9.99 4.34 -22.59
C PHE A 318 -9.36 2.99 -22.24
N CYS A 319 -8.35 2.61 -23.01
CA CYS A 319 -7.66 1.32 -22.88
C CYS A 319 -6.50 1.40 -21.88
N PHE A 320 -6.57 0.63 -20.79
CA PHE A 320 -5.49 0.59 -19.79
C PHE A 320 -4.19 -0.03 -20.36
N ILE A 321 -4.29 -0.99 -21.28
CA ILE A 321 -3.14 -1.57 -21.97
C ILE A 321 -2.39 -0.47 -22.75
N SER A 322 -3.10 0.44 -23.42
CA SER A 322 -2.48 1.56 -24.12
C SER A 322 -1.66 2.44 -23.18
N VAL A 323 -2.14 2.71 -21.97
CA VAL A 323 -1.37 3.48 -20.98
C VAL A 323 -0.09 2.75 -20.57
N ILE A 324 -0.19 1.47 -20.24
CA ILE A 324 0.97 0.66 -19.84
C ILE A 324 1.99 0.55 -20.96
N VAL A 325 1.54 0.30 -22.20
CA VAL A 325 2.42 0.23 -23.37
C VAL A 325 3.10 1.56 -23.63
N SER A 326 2.37 2.69 -23.58
CA SER A 326 2.96 4.02 -23.76
C SER A 326 4.04 4.32 -22.73
N LEU A 327 3.79 3.99 -21.46
CA LEU A 327 4.78 4.15 -20.38
C LEU A 327 5.99 3.22 -20.56
N ALA A 328 5.75 1.97 -21.00
CA ALA A 328 6.81 0.99 -21.24
C ALA A 328 7.71 1.34 -22.42
N VAL A 329 7.13 1.89 -23.50
CA VAL A 329 7.87 2.39 -24.67
C VAL A 329 8.71 3.60 -24.27
N HIS A 330 8.11 4.58 -23.58
CA HIS A 330 8.85 5.74 -23.07
C HIS A 330 9.98 5.32 -22.10
N ASP A 331 9.78 4.27 -21.30
CA ASP A 331 10.80 3.74 -20.40
C ASP A 331 11.87 2.90 -21.12
N GLY A 332 11.65 2.52 -22.38
CA GLY A 332 12.50 1.52 -23.05
C GLY A 332 12.53 0.18 -22.30
N ALA A 333 11.44 -0.17 -21.62
CA ALA A 333 11.36 -1.29 -20.68
C ALA A 333 11.24 -2.67 -21.37
N PHE A 334 10.91 -2.71 -22.66
CA PHE A 334 10.82 -3.95 -23.43
C PHE A 334 12.20 -4.55 -23.68
N ALA A 335 12.35 -5.86 -23.45
CA ALA A 335 13.59 -6.58 -23.72
C ALA A 335 13.88 -6.74 -25.22
N ALA A 336 12.84 -6.79 -26.06
CA ALA A 336 13.02 -6.87 -27.50
C ALA A 336 13.26 -5.47 -28.09
N SER A 337 14.37 -5.31 -28.81
CA SER A 337 14.79 -4.04 -29.43
C SER A 337 13.82 -3.49 -30.48
N LYS A 338 12.97 -4.36 -31.06
CA LYS A 338 11.97 -4.00 -32.08
C LYS A 338 10.72 -3.28 -31.56
N PHE A 339 10.61 -3.04 -30.25
CA PHE A 339 9.45 -2.38 -29.65
C PHE A 339 9.84 -0.97 -29.21
N THR A 340 10.17 -0.12 -30.19
CA THR A 340 10.56 1.28 -29.97
C THR A 340 9.37 2.23 -30.10
N SER A 341 8.27 1.77 -30.71
CA SER A 341 7.04 2.54 -30.82
C SER A 341 5.83 1.77 -30.31
N VAL A 342 4.82 2.52 -29.85
CA VAL A 342 3.52 1.96 -29.44
C VAL A 342 2.89 1.18 -30.60
N ARG A 343 3.02 1.69 -31.83
CA ARG A 343 2.49 1.05 -33.04
C ARG A 343 3.03 -0.37 -33.23
N GLU A 344 4.33 -0.58 -33.07
CA GLU A 344 4.96 -1.90 -33.22
C GLU A 344 4.45 -2.90 -32.18
N VAL A 345 4.18 -2.45 -30.96
CA VAL A 345 3.62 -3.31 -29.90
C VAL A 345 2.19 -3.74 -30.25
N PHE A 346 1.35 -2.81 -30.69
CA PHE A 346 -0.05 -3.10 -31.07
C PHE A 346 -0.18 -3.89 -32.37
N GLN A 347 0.78 -3.78 -33.29
CA GLN A 347 0.77 -4.54 -34.55
C GLN A 347 1.44 -5.92 -34.42
N HIS A 348 1.99 -6.26 -33.25
CA HIS A 348 2.67 -7.53 -33.07
C HIS A 348 1.69 -8.71 -33.14
N LYS A 349 1.99 -9.67 -34.02
CA LYS A 349 1.21 -10.90 -34.21
C LYS A 349 1.98 -12.14 -33.74
N ASN A 350 1.23 -13.14 -33.29
CA ASN A 350 1.76 -14.46 -32.98
C ASN A 350 2.28 -15.13 -34.26
N ARG A 351 3.47 -15.75 -34.19
CA ARG A 351 4.07 -16.44 -35.34
C ARG A 351 3.70 -17.91 -35.36
N GLY A 352 3.25 -18.41 -36.51
CA GLY A 352 2.96 -19.83 -36.73
C GLY A 352 1.86 -20.39 -35.81
N PRO A 353 2.01 -21.63 -35.29
CA PRO A 353 0.99 -22.30 -34.47
C PRO A 353 0.93 -21.76 -33.02
N VAL A 354 1.77 -20.79 -32.67
CA VAL A 354 1.81 -20.22 -31.33
C VAL A 354 0.51 -19.47 -31.05
N LYS A 355 -0.22 -19.86 -30.00
CA LYS A 355 -1.47 -19.22 -29.58
C LYS A 355 -1.26 -18.02 -28.64
N CYS A 356 -0.08 -17.90 -28.04
CA CYS A 356 0.22 -16.86 -27.06
C CYS A 356 1.71 -16.53 -27.06
N THR A 357 2.05 -15.25 -27.22
CA THR A 357 3.43 -14.74 -27.16
C THR A 357 3.54 -13.66 -26.07
N PRO A 358 4.25 -13.93 -24.95
CA PRO A 358 4.46 -12.94 -23.90
C PRO A 358 5.54 -11.92 -24.29
N PHE A 359 5.31 -10.65 -23.97
CA PHE A 359 6.35 -9.63 -24.00
C PHE A 359 7.25 -9.80 -22.77
N ARG A 360 8.56 -9.59 -22.96
CA ARG A 360 9.53 -9.64 -21.87
C ARG A 360 9.98 -8.23 -21.53
N TRP A 361 10.13 -7.97 -20.24
CA TRP A 361 10.75 -6.74 -19.72
C TRP A 361 12.26 -6.95 -19.58
N LYS A 362 13.03 -5.87 -19.69
CA LYS A 362 14.45 -5.87 -19.34
C LYS A 362 14.64 -6.08 -17.84
N GLU A 363 15.73 -6.73 -17.44
CA GLU A 363 15.96 -7.12 -16.04
C GLU A 363 16.07 -5.90 -15.12
N GLU A 364 16.71 -4.82 -15.57
CA GLU A 364 16.87 -3.56 -14.83
C GLU A 364 15.54 -2.81 -14.60
N TRP A 365 14.50 -3.14 -15.36
CA TRP A 365 13.17 -2.55 -15.27
C TRP A 365 12.20 -3.33 -14.40
N LEU A 366 12.47 -4.62 -14.12
CA LEU A 366 11.55 -5.51 -13.42
C LEU A 366 11.06 -4.95 -12.07
N LYS A 367 11.98 -4.43 -11.24
CA LYS A 367 11.67 -3.92 -9.91
C LYS A 367 11.25 -2.44 -9.87
N ARG A 368 11.29 -1.73 -11.01
CA ARG A 368 10.95 -0.30 -11.08
C ARG A 368 9.43 -0.12 -11.13
N PRO A 369 8.86 0.82 -10.35
CA PRO A 369 7.43 1.10 -10.42
C PRO A 369 7.04 1.70 -11.77
N VAL A 370 5.88 1.33 -12.30
CA VAL A 370 5.33 1.88 -13.55
C VAL A 370 4.88 3.33 -13.33
N PHE A 371 4.15 3.55 -12.23
CA PHE A 371 3.71 4.86 -11.77
C PHE A 371 4.68 5.37 -10.70
N ARG A 372 5.50 6.36 -11.05
CA ARG A 372 6.57 6.88 -10.20
C ARG A 372 6.83 8.36 -10.48
N ARG A 373 7.38 9.02 -9.46
CA ARG A 373 8.11 10.28 -9.66
C ARG A 373 9.33 9.97 -10.50
N LEU A 374 9.65 10.85 -11.44
CA LEU A 374 10.90 10.74 -12.19
C LEU A 374 12.03 11.30 -11.32
N ASP A 375 13.16 10.61 -11.32
CA ASP A 375 14.36 11.08 -10.64
C ASP A 375 14.94 12.25 -11.47
N ASP A 376 15.24 13.36 -10.81
CA ASP A 376 15.75 14.59 -11.45
C ASP A 376 17.08 14.35 -12.19
N SER A 377 17.81 13.27 -11.85
CA SER A 377 19.07 12.89 -12.52
C SER A 377 18.93 12.37 -13.95
N ILE A 378 17.71 12.06 -14.41
CA ILE A 378 17.46 11.72 -15.82
C ILE A 378 17.16 12.99 -16.63
N ALA A 379 16.79 14.11 -15.97
CA ALA A 379 16.51 15.37 -16.65
C ALA A 379 17.75 16.02 -17.28
N GLU A 380 18.92 15.84 -16.66
CA GLU A 380 20.18 16.41 -17.18
C GLU A 380 20.62 15.76 -18.49
N LYS A 381 20.29 14.48 -18.72
CA LYS A 381 20.66 13.77 -19.96
C LYS A 381 19.82 14.17 -21.17
N ASP A 382 18.60 14.64 -20.96
CA ASP A 382 17.73 15.11 -22.05
C ASP A 382 17.97 16.59 -22.38
N SER A 383 18.64 17.35 -21.49
CA SER A 383 18.99 18.77 -21.73
C SER A 383 20.33 18.97 -22.42
N ASP A 384 21.25 18.01 -22.33
CA ASP A 384 22.60 18.14 -22.89
C ASP A 384 22.66 18.00 -24.44
N GLU A 385 21.59 17.55 -25.09
CA GLU A 385 21.52 17.47 -26.56
C GLU A 385 20.81 18.66 -27.23
N SER A 386 20.33 19.66 -26.49
CA SER A 386 19.69 20.83 -27.11
C SER A 386 19.82 22.12 -26.30
N SER A 387 21.03 22.67 -26.16
CA SER A 387 21.27 24.13 -26.19
C SER A 387 22.74 24.48 -25.94
N SER A 388 23.44 24.83 -27.01
CA SER A 388 24.60 25.70 -26.95
C SER A 388 24.17 27.14 -26.62
N GLU A 389 24.81 27.70 -25.59
CA GLU A 389 25.02 29.14 -25.31
C GLU A 389 23.79 30.06 -25.14
N SER A 390 23.55 30.49 -23.89
CA SER A 390 23.81 31.87 -23.45
C SER A 390 23.47 32.05 -21.97
N GLU A 391 24.47 32.48 -21.20
CA GLU A 391 24.35 32.93 -19.82
C GLU A 391 23.54 34.24 -19.74
N SER A 392 22.62 34.32 -18.78
CA SER A 392 22.45 35.55 -17.99
C SER A 392 21.63 35.31 -16.72
N ASP A 393 22.08 35.99 -15.66
CA ASP A 393 21.61 36.04 -14.29
C ASP A 393 20.11 36.26 -14.08
N GLY A 394 19.64 35.86 -12.90
CA GLY A 394 18.62 36.64 -12.19
C GLY A 394 17.56 35.83 -11.48
N SER A 395 17.72 35.72 -10.17
CA SER A 395 16.70 35.37 -9.19
C SER A 395 15.29 35.88 -9.53
N ASN A 396 14.26 35.02 -9.46
CA ASN A 396 13.06 35.42 -8.73
C ASN A 396 12.18 34.28 -8.22
N THR A 397 11.70 34.55 -7.01
CA THR A 397 10.73 33.83 -6.19
C THR A 397 9.37 33.59 -6.86
N SER A 398 8.68 32.50 -6.47
CA SER A 398 7.21 32.51 -6.48
C SER A 398 6.64 31.62 -5.38
N LYS A 399 6.19 32.28 -4.32
CA LYS A 399 5.32 31.73 -3.28
C LYS A 399 3.91 31.62 -3.85
N TYR A 400 3.36 30.42 -3.89
CA TYR A 400 1.93 30.22 -4.17
C TYR A 400 1.11 30.84 -3.03
N GLN A 401 0.36 31.91 -3.33
CA GLN A 401 -0.78 32.37 -2.54
C GLN A 401 -2.07 31.95 -3.26
N PRO A 402 -3.03 31.28 -2.61
CA PRO A 402 -4.31 30.96 -3.21
C PRO A 402 -5.17 32.23 -3.32
N VAL A 403 -5.64 32.51 -4.53
CA VAL A 403 -6.60 33.57 -4.86
C VAL A 403 -7.98 33.16 -4.31
N THR A 404 -8.52 33.99 -3.42
CA THR A 404 -9.92 33.96 -2.97
C THR A 404 -10.85 34.39 -4.09
N VAL A 405 -11.79 33.52 -4.47
CA VAL A 405 -12.90 33.87 -5.37
C VAL A 405 -14.09 34.34 -4.51
N PRO A 406 -14.70 35.51 -4.78
CA PRO A 406 -15.86 35.99 -4.04
C PRO A 406 -17.10 35.12 -4.28
N GLY A 407 -17.86 34.89 -3.21
CA GLY A 407 -19.04 34.05 -3.21
C GLY A 407 -20.18 34.58 -4.07
N VAL A 408 -20.78 33.68 -4.85
CA VAL A 408 -22.11 33.86 -5.41
C VAL A 408 -23.10 33.27 -4.40
N TYR A 409 -23.88 34.16 -3.79
CA TYR A 409 -25.07 33.80 -3.02
C TYR A 409 -26.15 33.34 -4.00
N CYS A 410 -26.70 32.15 -3.80
CA CYS A 410 -28.01 31.79 -4.33
C CYS A 410 -28.98 31.70 -3.16
N ASN A 411 -29.99 32.58 -3.19
CA ASN A 411 -31.29 32.34 -2.56
C ASN A 411 -32.00 31.20 -3.30
#